data_AF-A0A7S1GQX5-F1
#
_entry.id   AF-A0A7S1GQX5-F1
#
_cell.length_a   1.000
_cell.length_b   1.000
_cell.length_c   1.000
_cell.angle_alpha   90.00
_cell.angle_beta   90.00
_cell.angle_gamma   90.00
#
_symmetry.space_group_name_H-M   'P 1'
#
loop_
_entity.id
_entity.type
_entity.pdbx_description
1 polymer ?
#
loop_
_entity_poly.entity_id
_entity_poly.type
_entity_poly.pdbx_seq_one_letter_code
_entity_poly.pdbx_strand_id
1 'polypeptide(L)'
;ATSFLTSFEGKPLRMPPRQRRRSASASGRQTGKGSARDAASPSPPKAPAPLHPFPERERRETYSKPPGSPMQAERQLVEKRRFALLVGLTMGVLTMFLVDYTGIHTNGVVHDVLDIYVKQSHEIIEQSKQMLLESSAELFQLQRLLDFTPANTSELYDDVERPGLKLFASGVRPKHPVVMVPGIVTTGLELWQGEECAKKYFRQRMWGTMTMVHNMLFNTRCWLRHMALNASTGLDPEGIKLRSAQGFEAADFVLGGYWVWSKLIENLADVGYDPASMHMAAYDWRLSFAKLQERDRFFSRLSKTVEGLVKVSGEKVVIVSHSMGGNLVLYFMQWVEENRKDPSWVDTHIHSFASIASPFLGTPKAISALLSGEAKDTAEMGLLGSLLDHHITPFNRRKLFRSWGSSLAMIPRGGD
;
A
#
# COMPACT_ATOMS: atom_id res chain seq x y z
N ALA A 1 -20.25 -40.46 32.72
CA ALA A 1 -21.20 -41.56 32.44
C ALA A 1 -20.62 -42.42 31.34
N THR A 2 -20.64 -43.73 31.59
CA THR A 2 -19.86 -44.80 30.95
C THR A 2 -20.45 -45.22 29.60
N SER A 3 -19.57 -45.64 28.68
CA SER A 3 -19.75 -46.72 27.69
C SER A 3 -20.90 -46.62 26.66
N PHE A 4 -20.53 -46.48 25.38
CA PHE A 4 -20.96 -47.44 24.34
C PHE A 4 -19.84 -47.62 23.28
N LEU A 5 -19.43 -48.89 23.16
CA LEU A 5 -18.51 -49.57 22.22
C LEU A 5 -19.02 -49.46 20.75
N THR A 6 -18.35 -49.75 19.63
CA THR A 6 -17.01 -50.17 19.16
C THR A 6 -17.07 -50.24 17.62
N SER A 7 -15.89 -50.30 16.97
CA SER A 7 -15.63 -50.87 15.63
C SER A 7 -15.93 -50.02 14.39
N PHE A 8 -14.86 -49.59 13.68
CA PHE A 8 -14.60 -50.00 12.28
C PHE A 8 -13.19 -49.49 11.85
N GLU A 9 -12.21 -50.40 11.84
CA GLU A 9 -10.96 -50.26 11.07
C GLU A 9 -11.20 -50.69 9.61
N GLY A 10 -10.65 -49.97 8.62
CA GLY A 10 -10.83 -50.38 7.22
C GLY A 10 -10.30 -49.51 6.07
N LYS A 11 -8.99 -49.17 6.10
CA LYS A 11 -8.06 -48.99 4.95
C LYS A 11 -8.25 -47.88 3.86
N PRO A 12 -7.13 -47.47 3.21
CA PRO A 12 -6.98 -46.15 2.57
C PRO A 12 -7.18 -46.11 1.04
N LEU A 13 -7.38 -44.87 0.56
CA LEU A 13 -7.67 -44.45 -0.83
C LEU A 13 -6.57 -44.80 -1.85
N ARG A 14 -6.99 -45.41 -2.98
CA ARG A 14 -6.20 -45.70 -4.19
C ARG A 14 -5.95 -44.42 -5.01
N MET A 15 -4.68 -44.18 -5.37
CA MET A 15 -4.27 -43.28 -6.47
C MET A 15 -4.00 -44.06 -7.77
N PRO A 16 -4.21 -43.46 -8.96
CA PRO A 16 -4.00 -44.13 -10.25
C PRO A 16 -2.52 -44.15 -10.67
N PRO A 17 -2.10 -45.12 -11.54
CA PRO A 17 -0.69 -45.42 -11.78
C PRO A 17 -0.01 -44.51 -12.80
N ARG A 18 1.25 -44.15 -12.50
CA ARG A 18 2.23 -43.55 -13.43
C ARG A 18 2.74 -44.59 -14.43
N GLN A 19 2.68 -44.27 -15.73
CA GLN A 19 3.38 -45.01 -16.78
C GLN A 19 4.89 -44.76 -16.74
N ARG A 20 5.66 -45.84 -16.61
CA ARG A 20 7.11 -45.91 -16.88
C ARG A 20 7.32 -46.17 -18.37
N ARG A 21 8.14 -45.37 -19.05
CA ARG A 21 8.83 -45.81 -20.29
C ARG A 21 10.26 -46.21 -19.95
N ARG A 22 10.62 -47.41 -20.41
CA ARG A 22 11.93 -48.06 -20.25
C ARG A 22 12.97 -47.46 -21.20
N SER A 23 14.21 -47.52 -20.74
CA SER A 23 15.46 -47.38 -21.47
C SER A 23 15.67 -48.49 -22.51
N ALA A 24 16.42 -48.17 -23.56
CA ALA A 24 17.13 -49.14 -24.39
C ALA A 24 18.54 -48.58 -24.71
N SER A 25 19.54 -49.42 -24.50
CA SER A 25 20.96 -49.22 -24.76
C SER A 25 21.40 -50.05 -25.98
N ALA A 26 22.27 -49.49 -26.83
CA ALA A 26 23.25 -50.22 -27.68
C ALA A 26 24.21 -49.14 -28.25
N SER A 27 25.47 -49.04 -27.79
CA SER A 27 26.67 -49.73 -28.28
C SER A 27 27.00 -49.47 -29.76
N GLY A 28 28.21 -48.95 -30.03
CA GLY A 28 28.74 -48.74 -31.37
C GLY A 28 29.98 -47.83 -31.37
N ARG A 29 31.16 -48.45 -31.32
CA ARG A 29 32.51 -47.87 -31.27
C ARG A 29 33.13 -47.89 -32.68
N GLN A 30 34.15 -47.05 -32.89
CA GLN A 30 35.24 -47.07 -33.90
C GLN A 30 35.18 -45.90 -34.91
N THR A 31 36.14 -44.95 -34.85
CA THR A 31 37.51 -44.86 -35.47
C THR A 31 37.42 -43.86 -36.63
N GLY A 32 38.39 -43.02 -36.98
CA GLY A 32 39.70 -42.69 -36.46
C GLY A 32 40.23 -41.43 -37.18
N LYS A 33 41.37 -40.92 -36.67
CA LYS A 33 42.46 -40.19 -37.35
C LYS A 33 42.13 -39.03 -38.31
N GLY A 34 42.48 -37.83 -37.83
CA GLY A 34 43.63 -37.06 -38.34
C GLY A 34 43.45 -36.18 -39.58
N SER A 35 43.60 -34.86 -39.40
CA SER A 35 44.71 -34.07 -39.96
C SER A 35 44.52 -32.58 -39.66
N ALA A 36 45.64 -31.91 -39.39
CA ALA A 36 45.77 -30.50 -39.06
C ALA A 36 45.71 -29.59 -40.30
N ARG A 37 45.72 -28.26 -40.01
CA ARG A 37 45.90 -27.09 -40.90
C ARG A 37 44.56 -26.55 -41.45
N ASP A 38 44.20 -25.26 -41.39
CA ASP A 38 44.97 -24.01 -41.32
C ASP A 38 44.19 -22.90 -40.59
N ALA A 39 44.95 -21.91 -40.11
CA ALA A 39 44.45 -20.68 -39.50
C ALA A 39 43.87 -19.73 -40.56
N ALA A 40 42.70 -19.15 -40.27
CA ALA A 40 42.25 -17.89 -40.88
C ALA A 40 41.28 -17.16 -39.93
N SER A 41 41.68 -15.98 -39.48
CA SER A 41 40.88 -15.08 -38.63
C SER A 41 39.62 -14.56 -39.37
N PRO A 42 38.46 -14.44 -38.71
CA PRO A 42 37.33 -13.75 -39.29
C PRO A 42 37.37 -12.23 -38.96
N SER A 43 37.32 -11.44 -40.03
CA SER A 43 37.20 -9.99 -40.12
C SER A 43 35.98 -9.38 -39.39
N PRO A 44 36.03 -8.09 -38.99
CA PRO A 44 34.97 -7.43 -38.21
C PRO A 44 33.70 -7.14 -39.05
N PRO A 45 32.53 -6.98 -38.41
CA PRO A 45 31.27 -6.77 -39.11
C PRO A 45 31.18 -5.37 -39.75
N LYS A 46 30.60 -5.33 -40.95
CA LYS A 46 30.35 -4.12 -41.76
C LYS A 46 29.33 -3.19 -41.09
N ALA A 47 29.56 -1.88 -41.19
CA ALA A 47 28.63 -0.82 -40.83
C ALA A 47 27.35 -0.84 -41.70
N PRO A 48 26.19 -0.41 -41.17
CA PRO A 48 24.95 -0.36 -41.94
C PRO A 48 24.92 0.83 -42.90
N ALA A 49 24.24 0.63 -44.04
CA ALA A 49 24.05 1.60 -45.13
C ALA A 49 23.13 2.78 -44.74
N PRO A 50 23.24 3.95 -45.41
CA PRO A 50 22.47 5.15 -45.07
C PRO A 50 20.99 5.04 -45.47
N LEU A 51 20.12 5.57 -44.61
CA LEU A 51 18.67 5.67 -44.79
C LEU A 51 18.29 6.60 -45.96
N HIS A 52 17.41 6.14 -46.84
CA HIS A 52 16.71 6.98 -47.82
C HIS A 52 15.72 7.94 -47.12
N PRO A 53 15.53 9.17 -47.64
CA PRO A 53 14.57 10.12 -47.08
C PRO A 53 13.12 9.75 -47.47
N PHE A 54 12.20 9.86 -46.51
CA PHE A 54 10.76 9.75 -46.74
C PHE A 54 10.22 11.01 -47.47
N PRO A 55 9.20 10.87 -48.34
CA PRO A 55 8.62 12.00 -49.07
C PRO A 55 7.73 12.86 -48.16
N GLU A 56 7.97 14.15 -48.21
CA GLU A 56 7.23 15.21 -47.52
C GLU A 56 5.85 15.37 -48.16
N ARG A 57 4.78 15.13 -47.39
CA ARG A 57 3.40 15.34 -47.84
C ARG A 57 2.87 16.61 -47.18
N GLU A 58 2.84 17.70 -47.93
CA GLU A 58 2.24 18.97 -47.53
C GLU A 58 0.81 18.74 -47.04
N ARG A 59 0.57 19.00 -45.75
CA ARG A 59 -0.76 19.11 -45.17
C ARG A 59 -0.91 20.54 -44.67
N ARG A 60 -1.71 21.35 -45.39
CA ARG A 60 -2.18 22.66 -44.91
C ARG A 60 -2.93 22.45 -43.60
N GLU A 61 -2.30 22.81 -42.48
CA GLU A 61 -2.97 22.99 -41.20
C GLU A 61 -3.53 24.41 -41.12
N THR A 62 -4.85 24.51 -41.23
CA THR A 62 -5.60 25.68 -40.73
C THR A 62 -5.47 25.71 -39.21
N TYR A 63 -4.69 26.66 -38.69
CA TYR A 63 -4.61 26.97 -37.26
C TYR A 63 -5.97 27.43 -36.72
N SER A 64 -6.70 26.56 -36.04
CA SER A 64 -7.71 26.96 -35.06
C SER A 64 -7.08 27.06 -33.68
N LYS A 65 -7.22 28.23 -33.02
CA LYS A 65 -6.74 28.48 -31.65
C LYS A 65 -7.16 27.36 -30.69
N PRO A 66 -6.29 26.91 -29.77
CA PRO A 66 -6.67 25.93 -28.76
C PRO A 66 -7.64 26.55 -27.73
N PRO A 67 -8.57 25.78 -27.15
CA PRO A 67 -9.40 26.25 -26.05
C PRO A 67 -8.52 26.51 -24.82
N GLY A 68 -8.79 27.63 -24.12
CA GLY A 68 -7.99 28.12 -23.00
C GLY A 68 -7.79 27.11 -21.88
N SER A 69 -6.67 27.22 -21.17
CA SER A 69 -6.32 26.30 -20.07
C SER A 69 -7.37 26.34 -18.95
N PRO A 70 -7.53 25.25 -18.17
CA PRO A 70 -8.49 25.20 -17.04
C PRO A 70 -8.30 26.38 -16.06
N MET A 71 -7.06 26.82 -15.89
CA MET A 71 -6.67 27.96 -15.04
C MET A 71 -7.18 29.32 -15.56
N GLN A 72 -7.38 29.47 -16.88
CA GLN A 72 -7.98 30.66 -17.49
C GLN A 72 -9.51 30.65 -17.37
N ALA A 73 -10.14 29.48 -17.52
CA ALA A 73 -11.58 29.34 -17.32
C ALA A 73 -11.99 29.65 -15.86
N GLU A 74 -11.18 29.22 -14.90
CA GLU A 74 -11.39 29.48 -13.48
C GLU A 74 -11.19 30.97 -13.12
N ARG A 75 -10.15 31.62 -13.65
CA ARG A 75 -9.96 33.08 -13.54
C ARG A 75 -11.13 33.86 -14.14
N GLN A 76 -11.61 33.47 -15.32
CA GLN A 76 -12.74 34.12 -15.97
C GLN A 76 -14.05 33.92 -15.18
N LEU A 77 -14.23 32.78 -14.52
CA LEU A 77 -15.39 32.53 -13.67
C LEU A 77 -15.35 33.39 -12.41
N VAL A 78 -14.17 33.56 -11.79
CA VAL A 78 -13.96 34.43 -10.63
C VAL A 78 -14.15 35.89 -10.99
N GLU A 79 -13.64 36.35 -12.14
CA GLU A 79 -13.85 37.72 -12.63
C GLU A 79 -15.32 37.99 -12.95
N LYS A 80 -16.02 37.06 -13.59
CA LYS A 80 -17.48 37.18 -13.84
C LYS A 80 -18.28 37.26 -12.53
N ARG A 81 -17.91 36.48 -11.52
CA ARG A 81 -18.55 36.51 -10.19
C ARG A 81 -18.27 37.82 -9.44
N ARG A 82 -17.04 38.34 -9.50
CA ARG A 82 -16.67 39.65 -8.94
C ARG A 82 -17.39 40.79 -9.65
N PHE A 83 -17.52 40.72 -10.97
CA PHE A 83 -18.26 41.68 -11.76
C PHE A 83 -19.77 41.66 -11.43
N ALA A 84 -20.37 40.46 -11.32
CA ALA A 84 -21.78 40.33 -10.92
C ALA A 84 -22.04 40.88 -9.52
N LEU A 85 -21.11 40.69 -8.58
CA LEU A 85 -21.20 41.27 -7.23
C LEU A 85 -21.11 42.81 -7.26
N LEU A 86 -20.17 43.38 -8.02
CA LEU A 86 -20.01 44.82 -8.17
C LEU A 86 -21.22 45.48 -8.85
N VAL A 87 -21.78 44.84 -9.88
CA VAL A 87 -23.01 45.30 -10.54
C VAL A 87 -24.21 45.22 -9.58
N GLY A 88 -24.33 44.14 -8.81
CA GLY A 88 -25.39 44.00 -7.80
C GLY A 88 -25.31 45.08 -6.71
N LEU A 89 -24.10 45.40 -6.25
CA LEU A 89 -23.89 46.39 -5.19
C LEU A 89 -24.13 47.82 -5.69
N THR A 90 -23.71 48.14 -6.92
CA THR A 90 -23.97 49.44 -7.55
C THR A 90 -25.45 49.63 -7.88
N MET A 91 -26.12 48.60 -8.40
CA MET A 91 -27.57 48.58 -8.59
C MET A 91 -28.30 48.82 -7.26
N GLY A 92 -27.90 48.14 -6.18
CA GLY A 92 -28.50 48.29 -4.85
C GLY A 92 -28.39 49.70 -4.28
N VAL A 93 -27.20 50.31 -4.39
CA VAL A 93 -26.98 51.71 -3.98
C VAL A 93 -27.78 52.68 -4.85
N LEU A 94 -27.86 52.44 -6.16
CA LEU A 94 -28.64 53.28 -7.08
C LEU A 94 -30.14 53.20 -6.78
N THR A 95 -30.68 52.02 -6.47
CA THR A 95 -32.07 51.85 -6.05
C THR A 95 -32.35 52.54 -4.71
N MET A 96 -31.40 52.50 -3.76
CA MET A 96 -31.56 53.20 -2.49
C MET A 96 -31.62 54.72 -2.71
N PHE A 97 -30.72 55.28 -3.52
CA PHE A 97 -30.73 56.70 -3.88
C PHE A 97 -31.99 57.10 -4.67
N LEU A 98 -32.52 56.23 -5.55
CA LEU A 98 -33.75 56.49 -6.29
C LEU A 98 -34.98 56.51 -5.37
N VAL A 99 -35.04 55.64 -4.35
CA VAL A 99 -36.12 55.65 -3.35
C VAL A 99 -36.07 56.93 -2.50
N ASP A 100 -34.87 57.37 -2.12
CA ASP A 100 -34.66 58.60 -1.35
C ASP A 100 -34.97 59.87 -2.18
N TYR A 101 -34.55 59.89 -3.45
CA TYR A 101 -34.76 61.02 -4.37
C TYR A 101 -36.22 61.19 -4.82
N THR A 102 -36.98 60.09 -4.92
CA THR A 102 -38.39 60.13 -5.35
C THR A 102 -39.38 60.43 -4.22
N GLY A 103 -38.91 60.52 -2.96
CA GLY A 103 -39.74 60.91 -1.82
C GLY A 103 -40.93 59.98 -1.60
N ILE A 104 -40.84 58.72 -2.02
CA ILE A 104 -41.92 57.75 -1.85
C ILE A 104 -41.95 57.35 -0.38
N HIS A 105 -42.85 57.96 0.40
CA HIS A 105 -43.22 57.44 1.72
C HIS A 105 -43.87 56.06 1.57
N THR A 106 -43.09 55.01 1.76
CA THR A 106 -43.57 53.63 1.67
C THR A 106 -44.07 53.13 3.03
N ASN A 107 -45.35 52.77 3.09
CA ASN A 107 -46.00 52.11 4.23
C ASN A 107 -45.28 50.79 4.62
N GLY A 108 -45.46 50.35 5.87
CA GLY A 108 -44.69 49.29 6.58
C GLY A 108 -44.44 47.96 5.87
N VAL A 109 -45.14 47.66 4.77
CA VAL A 109 -44.91 46.48 3.92
C VAL A 109 -43.52 46.49 3.28
N VAL A 110 -42.97 47.65 2.91
CA VAL A 110 -41.63 47.73 2.30
C VAL A 110 -40.52 47.48 3.32
N HIS A 111 -40.72 47.90 4.58
CA HIS A 111 -39.79 47.60 5.67
C HIS A 111 -39.78 46.10 6.00
N ASP A 112 -40.94 45.44 6.03
CA ASP A 112 -41.01 44.00 6.28
C ASP A 112 -40.33 43.19 5.16
N VAL A 113 -40.52 43.59 3.90
CA VAL A 113 -39.87 42.94 2.75
C VAL A 113 -38.36 43.19 2.78
N LEU A 114 -37.90 44.39 3.14
CA LEU A 114 -36.48 44.68 3.32
C LEU A 114 -35.88 43.84 4.45
N ASP A 115 -36.59 43.69 5.57
CA ASP A 115 -36.11 42.97 6.75
C ASP A 115 -36.01 41.46 6.48
N ILE A 116 -36.95 40.90 5.69
CA ILE A 116 -36.87 39.52 5.17
C ILE A 116 -35.67 39.37 4.24
N TYR A 117 -35.44 40.32 3.33
CA TYR A 117 -34.32 40.26 2.40
C TYR A 117 -32.96 40.37 3.11
N VAL A 118 -32.87 41.25 4.13
CA VAL A 118 -31.68 41.41 4.97
C VAL A 118 -31.43 40.14 5.79
N LYS A 119 -32.44 39.56 6.44
CA LYS A 119 -32.31 38.30 7.20
C LYS A 119 -31.86 37.14 6.31
N GLN A 120 -32.47 36.99 5.13
CA GLN A 120 -32.10 35.95 4.18
C GLN A 120 -30.67 36.14 3.65
N SER A 121 -30.25 37.40 3.40
CA SER A 121 -28.88 37.69 2.99
C SER A 121 -27.86 37.38 4.09
N HIS A 122 -28.20 37.67 5.36
CA HIS A 122 -27.34 37.40 6.50
C HIS A 122 -27.15 35.90 6.72
N GLU A 123 -28.23 35.11 6.56
CA GLU A 123 -28.18 33.65 6.68
C GLU A 123 -27.34 33.00 5.57
N ILE A 124 -27.46 33.49 4.33
CA ILE A 124 -26.61 33.06 3.20
C ILE A 124 -25.15 33.45 3.42
N ILE A 125 -24.88 34.63 3.97
CA ILE A 125 -23.52 35.10 4.30
C ILE A 125 -22.91 34.22 5.40
N GLU A 126 -23.64 33.90 6.46
CA GLU A 126 -23.15 33.04 7.54
C GLU A 126 -22.92 31.60 7.06
N GLN A 127 -23.82 31.03 6.25
CA GLN A 127 -23.58 29.73 5.60
C GLN A 127 -22.35 29.74 4.69
N SER A 128 -22.15 30.83 3.95
CA SER A 128 -20.97 31.00 3.08
C SER A 128 -19.68 31.17 3.89
N LYS A 129 -19.73 31.90 5.02
CA LYS A 129 -18.61 32.02 5.97
C LYS A 129 -18.28 30.68 6.59
N GLN A 130 -19.28 29.91 7.01
CA GLN A 130 -19.09 28.58 7.61
C GLN A 130 -18.50 27.60 6.59
N MET A 131 -18.98 27.62 5.36
CA MET A 131 -18.41 26.83 4.25
C MET A 131 -16.98 27.26 3.89
N LEU A 132 -16.67 28.56 3.95
CA LEU A 132 -15.32 29.10 3.76
C LEU A 132 -14.39 28.78 4.95
N LEU A 133 -14.91 28.74 6.16
CA LEU A 133 -14.18 28.34 7.38
C LEU A 133 -13.88 26.84 7.39
N GLU A 134 -14.83 26.00 6.99
CA GLU A 134 -14.63 24.56 6.84
C GLU A 134 -13.66 24.25 5.70
N SER A 135 -13.82 24.87 4.53
CA SER A 135 -12.89 24.69 3.41
C SER A 135 -11.51 25.29 3.69
N SER A 136 -11.40 26.39 4.45
CA SER A 136 -10.09 26.90 4.89
C SER A 136 -9.47 26.07 5.99
N ALA A 137 -10.24 25.42 6.87
CA ALA A 137 -9.73 24.45 7.82
C ALA A 137 -9.25 23.17 7.10
N GLU A 138 -9.97 22.69 6.09
CA GLU A 138 -9.55 21.57 5.25
C GLU A 138 -8.32 21.94 4.39
N LEU A 139 -8.28 23.15 3.83
CA LEU A 139 -7.11 23.66 3.10
C LEU A 139 -5.92 23.87 4.03
N PHE A 140 -6.12 24.30 5.27
CA PHE A 140 -5.06 24.48 6.26
C PHE A 140 -4.56 23.13 6.80
N GLN A 141 -5.45 22.14 6.94
CA GLN A 141 -5.10 20.75 7.19
C GLN A 141 -4.29 20.19 6.03
N LEU A 142 -4.73 20.39 4.78
CA LEU A 142 -4.03 20.01 3.54
C LEU A 142 -2.69 20.75 3.37
N GLN A 143 -2.59 22.01 3.79
CA GLN A 143 -1.36 22.82 3.75
C GLN A 143 -0.35 22.29 4.77
N ARG A 144 -0.75 22.02 6.03
CA ARG A 144 0.09 21.29 7.01
C ARG A 144 0.51 19.91 6.51
N LEU A 145 -0.30 19.31 5.65
CA LEU A 145 -0.06 18.01 5.04
C LEU A 145 0.94 18.03 3.88
N LEU A 146 0.99 19.13 3.14
CA LEU A 146 1.93 19.36 2.05
C LEU A 146 3.26 19.92 2.57
N ASP A 147 3.23 20.72 3.63
CA ASP A 147 4.40 21.25 4.36
C ASP A 147 5.01 20.24 5.33
N PHE A 148 4.80 18.93 5.08
CA PHE A 148 5.38 17.87 5.90
C PHE A 148 6.87 17.71 5.57
N THR A 149 7.71 18.54 6.19
CA THR A 149 9.02 18.04 6.62
C THR A 149 8.75 16.85 7.53
N PRO A 150 9.40 15.69 7.36
CA PRO A 150 9.30 14.64 8.36
C PRO A 150 9.54 15.31 9.69
N ALA A 151 8.53 15.29 10.58
CA ALA A 151 8.71 15.81 11.92
C ALA A 151 10.05 15.26 12.39
N ASN A 152 10.96 16.15 12.78
CA ASN A 152 12.20 15.73 13.37
C ASN A 152 11.75 14.98 14.64
N THR A 153 11.60 13.66 14.54
CA THR A 153 11.06 12.83 15.63
C THR A 153 11.99 12.80 16.84
N SER A 154 13.05 13.63 16.81
CA SER A 154 13.81 14.04 17.98
C SER A 154 12.88 14.73 19.01
N GLU A 155 12.00 15.64 18.60
CA GLU A 155 11.29 16.50 19.58
C GLU A 155 10.25 15.78 20.45
N LEU A 156 9.72 14.61 20.05
CA LEU A 156 8.73 13.89 20.87
C LEU A 156 9.36 12.94 21.91
N TYR A 157 10.68 12.74 21.88
CA TYR A 157 11.40 11.81 22.76
C TYR A 157 12.83 12.25 23.12
N ASP A 158 13.20 13.52 22.89
CA ASP A 158 14.55 14.04 23.18
C ASP A 158 14.97 13.93 24.66
N ASP A 159 14.04 13.62 25.58
CA ASP A 159 14.32 13.42 27.00
C ASP A 159 14.54 11.97 27.46
N VAL A 160 14.34 10.95 26.60
CA VAL A 160 14.59 9.55 26.97
C VAL A 160 15.72 8.98 26.12
N GLU A 161 16.90 8.84 26.73
CA GLU A 161 18.03 8.15 26.10
C GLU A 161 17.55 6.78 25.55
N ARG A 162 17.66 6.65 24.22
CA ARG A 162 17.12 5.53 23.43
C ARG A 162 17.66 4.19 23.98
N PRO A 163 16.82 3.15 24.13
CA PRO A 163 17.25 1.84 24.62
C PRO A 163 18.48 1.26 23.91
N GLY A 164 18.61 1.46 22.60
CA GLY A 164 19.75 1.01 21.80
C GLY A 164 21.08 1.64 22.25
N LEU A 165 21.10 2.95 22.51
CA LEU A 165 22.26 3.66 23.04
C LEU A 165 22.66 3.15 24.43
N LYS A 166 21.68 2.93 25.32
CA LYS A 166 21.93 2.36 26.66
C LYS A 166 22.58 0.97 26.59
N LEU A 167 22.08 0.13 25.69
CA LEU A 167 22.63 -1.21 25.46
C LEU A 167 24.04 -1.13 24.86
N PHE A 168 24.27 -0.24 23.91
CA PHE A 168 25.61 -0.03 23.35
C PHE A 168 26.61 0.42 24.41
N ALA A 169 26.21 1.37 25.27
CA ALA A 169 27.01 1.90 26.38
C ALA A 169 27.31 0.84 27.45
N SER A 170 26.40 -0.11 27.67
CA SER A 170 26.65 -1.26 28.56
C SER A 170 27.49 -2.38 27.93
N GLY A 171 27.98 -2.18 26.70
CA GLY A 171 28.88 -3.11 26.01
C GLY A 171 28.17 -4.17 25.17
N VAL A 172 26.84 -4.09 25.00
CA VAL A 172 26.09 -5.00 24.11
C VAL A 172 26.49 -4.74 22.66
N ARG A 173 26.65 -5.82 21.90
CA ARG A 173 27.00 -5.80 20.47
C ARG A 173 26.09 -6.75 19.69
N PRO A 174 25.96 -6.56 18.37
CA PRO A 174 25.20 -7.47 17.52
C PRO A 174 25.76 -8.90 17.59
N LYS A 175 24.87 -9.90 17.59
CA LYS A 175 25.25 -11.32 17.57
C LYS A 175 24.42 -12.10 16.56
N HIS A 176 23.11 -12.14 16.76
CA HIS A 176 22.19 -12.88 15.90
C HIS A 176 21.62 -11.98 14.81
N PRO A 177 21.64 -12.36 13.53
CA PRO A 177 20.96 -11.60 12.49
C PRO A 177 19.46 -11.47 12.77
N VAL A 178 18.87 -10.34 12.42
CA VAL A 178 17.47 -10.03 12.74
C VAL A 178 16.61 -10.05 11.48
N VAL A 179 15.55 -10.86 11.49
CA VAL A 179 14.53 -10.87 10.43
C VAL A 179 13.24 -10.27 10.97
N MET A 180 12.84 -9.13 10.41
CA MET A 180 11.61 -8.43 10.77
C MET A 180 10.45 -8.85 9.87
N VAL A 181 9.33 -9.23 10.46
CA VAL A 181 8.12 -9.67 9.76
C VAL A 181 6.95 -8.73 10.09
N PRO A 182 6.59 -7.81 9.18
CA PRO A 182 5.52 -6.84 9.37
C PRO A 182 4.13 -7.49 9.50
N GLY A 183 3.13 -6.71 9.90
CA GLY A 183 1.75 -7.14 10.07
C GLY A 183 0.85 -6.86 8.87
N ILE A 184 -0.46 -6.89 9.08
CA ILE A 184 -1.41 -6.43 8.06
C ILE A 184 -1.23 -4.93 7.81
N VAL A 185 -1.51 -4.46 6.59
CA VAL A 185 -1.49 -3.04 6.17
C VAL A 185 -0.19 -2.25 6.37
N THR A 186 0.91 -2.89 6.75
CA THR A 186 2.14 -2.18 7.16
C THR A 186 3.20 -2.10 6.07
N THR A 187 3.17 -3.00 5.08
CA THR A 187 4.09 -2.93 3.94
C THR A 187 3.50 -2.10 2.81
N GLY A 188 4.30 -1.20 2.21
CA GLY A 188 3.93 -0.49 0.99
C GLY A 188 3.64 -1.45 -0.18
N LEU A 189 2.64 -1.13 -1.01
CA LEU A 189 2.28 -1.93 -2.19
C LEU A 189 2.49 -1.12 -3.46
N GLU A 190 3.40 -1.57 -4.33
CA GLU A 190 3.79 -0.93 -5.58
C GLU A 190 3.00 -1.47 -6.77
N LEU A 191 2.60 -0.57 -7.67
CA LEU A 191 1.94 -0.93 -8.93
C LEU A 191 2.94 -1.41 -9.99
N TRP A 192 2.70 -2.58 -10.54
CA TRP A 192 3.48 -3.18 -11.63
C TRP A 192 2.69 -3.35 -12.92
N GLN A 193 1.36 -3.39 -12.81
CA GLN A 193 0.43 -3.41 -13.94
C GLN A 193 -0.90 -2.90 -13.43
N GLY A 194 -1.60 -2.10 -14.23
CA GLY A 194 -2.90 -1.55 -13.84
C GLY A 194 -3.76 -1.24 -15.06
N GLU A 195 -5.05 -1.06 -14.78
CA GLU A 195 -6.02 -0.55 -15.76
C GLU A 195 -5.68 0.89 -16.15
N GLU A 196 -6.32 1.41 -17.21
CA GLU A 196 -6.01 2.73 -17.79
C GLU A 196 -5.95 3.86 -16.74
N CYS A 197 -6.86 3.83 -15.77
CA CYS A 197 -6.93 4.82 -14.69
C CYS A 197 -5.69 4.85 -13.77
N ALA A 198 -4.91 3.77 -13.72
CA ALA A 198 -3.74 3.65 -12.86
C ALA A 198 -2.41 3.51 -13.60
N LYS A 199 -2.40 3.36 -14.94
CA LYS A 199 -1.16 3.14 -15.72
C LYS A 199 -0.07 4.16 -15.44
N LYS A 200 -0.43 5.43 -15.25
CA LYS A 200 0.50 6.53 -14.93
C LYS A 200 1.21 6.39 -13.57
N TYR A 201 0.72 5.53 -12.68
CA TYR A 201 1.30 5.26 -11.36
C TYR A 201 2.20 4.02 -11.35
N PHE A 202 2.68 3.56 -12.52
CA PHE A 202 3.64 2.46 -12.58
C PHE A 202 4.81 2.70 -11.62
N ARG A 203 5.14 1.68 -10.84
CA ARG A 203 6.16 1.65 -9.77
C ARG A 203 5.91 2.61 -8.60
N GLN A 204 4.78 3.30 -8.57
CA GLN A 204 4.38 4.08 -7.40
C GLN A 204 3.62 3.21 -6.40
N ARG A 205 3.70 3.59 -5.12
CA ARG A 205 3.04 2.87 -4.03
C ARG A 205 1.56 3.24 -3.94
N MET A 206 0.70 2.31 -4.32
CA MET A 206 -0.76 2.38 -4.17
C MET A 206 -1.22 2.23 -2.71
N TRP A 207 -0.29 1.89 -1.81
CA TRP A 207 -0.48 1.87 -0.36
C TRP A 207 0.72 2.50 0.36
N GLY A 208 0.46 3.39 1.33
CA GLY A 208 1.47 3.94 2.24
C GLY A 208 2.19 5.22 1.79
N THR A 209 1.76 5.87 0.70
CA THR A 209 2.36 7.15 0.21
C THR A 209 1.30 8.17 -0.21
N MET A 210 1.71 9.39 -0.56
CA MET A 210 0.79 10.41 -1.10
C MET A 210 0.11 9.97 -2.41
N THR A 211 0.72 9.07 -3.18
CA THR A 211 0.06 8.47 -4.35
C THR A 211 -1.21 7.72 -3.95
N MET A 212 -1.20 7.00 -2.82
CA MET A 212 -2.40 6.36 -2.27
C MET A 212 -3.46 7.41 -1.92
N VAL A 213 -3.09 8.47 -1.20
CA VAL A 213 -4.03 9.55 -0.81
C VAL A 213 -4.69 10.17 -2.03
N HIS A 214 -3.89 10.57 -3.02
CA HIS A 214 -4.39 11.13 -4.27
C HIS A 214 -5.36 10.18 -4.98
N ASN A 215 -5.04 8.89 -5.04
CA ASN A 215 -5.91 7.89 -5.66
C ASN A 215 -7.18 7.61 -4.85
N MET A 216 -7.13 7.63 -3.52
CA MET A 216 -8.31 7.46 -2.67
C MET A 216 -9.28 8.64 -2.81
N LEU A 217 -8.77 9.87 -2.92
CA LEU A 217 -9.58 11.09 -3.06
C LEU A 217 -10.14 11.30 -4.46
N PHE A 218 -9.28 11.26 -5.48
CA PHE A 218 -9.64 11.68 -6.83
C PHE A 218 -9.98 10.50 -7.76
N ASN A 219 -9.58 9.28 -7.40
CA ASN A 219 -9.75 8.09 -8.22
C ASN A 219 -10.23 6.88 -7.40
N THR A 220 -11.14 7.10 -6.43
CA THR A 220 -11.53 6.10 -5.41
C THR A 220 -11.90 4.74 -6.00
N ARG A 221 -12.67 4.73 -7.10
CA ARG A 221 -13.07 3.49 -7.79
C ARG A 221 -11.86 2.75 -8.37
N CYS A 222 -10.92 3.48 -8.97
CA CYS A 222 -9.69 2.92 -9.50
C CYS A 222 -8.84 2.32 -8.36
N TRP A 223 -8.68 3.05 -7.27
CA TRP A 223 -7.94 2.58 -6.11
C TRP A 223 -8.56 1.30 -5.50
N LEU A 224 -9.87 1.30 -5.24
CA LEU A 224 -10.61 0.14 -4.73
C LEU A 224 -10.44 -1.08 -5.64
N ARG A 225 -10.52 -0.86 -6.96
CA ARG A 225 -10.36 -1.91 -7.98
C ARG A 225 -8.96 -2.52 -7.95
N HIS A 226 -7.92 -1.72 -7.78
CA HIS A 226 -6.53 -2.18 -7.74
C HIS A 226 -6.15 -2.82 -6.41
N MET A 227 -6.68 -2.31 -5.29
CA MET A 227 -6.40 -2.85 -3.97
C MET A 227 -7.18 -4.13 -3.66
N ALA A 228 -8.30 -4.38 -4.33
CA ALA A 228 -9.07 -5.61 -4.19
C ALA A 228 -8.36 -6.81 -4.82
N LEU A 229 -8.54 -7.98 -4.21
CA LEU A 229 -8.20 -9.26 -4.83
C LEU A 229 -9.41 -9.83 -5.56
N ASN A 230 -9.16 -10.75 -6.48
CA ASN A 230 -10.21 -11.54 -7.10
C ASN A 230 -10.82 -12.51 -6.08
N ALA A 231 -12.13 -12.41 -5.85
CA ALA A 231 -12.83 -13.17 -4.82
C ALA A 231 -12.82 -14.70 -5.03
N SER A 232 -12.70 -15.17 -6.27
CA SER A 232 -12.69 -16.59 -6.60
C SER A 232 -11.31 -17.22 -6.47
N THR A 233 -10.26 -16.49 -6.89
CA THR A 233 -8.89 -17.02 -6.91
C THR A 233 -8.05 -16.62 -5.69
N GLY A 234 -8.42 -15.54 -5.00
CA GLY A 234 -7.63 -14.94 -3.93
C GLY A 234 -6.32 -14.30 -4.40
N LEU A 235 -6.19 -14.01 -5.70
CA LEU A 235 -5.02 -13.39 -6.32
C LEU A 235 -5.34 -12.01 -6.89
N ASP A 236 -4.35 -11.32 -7.45
CA ASP A 236 -4.59 -10.05 -8.14
C ASP A 236 -5.61 -10.25 -9.28
N PRO A 237 -6.51 -9.28 -9.52
CA PRO A 237 -7.40 -9.32 -10.67
C PRO A 237 -6.63 -9.30 -12.00
N GLU A 238 -7.25 -9.82 -13.06
CA GLU A 238 -6.68 -9.76 -14.41
C GLU A 238 -6.37 -8.31 -14.82
N GLY A 239 -5.20 -8.11 -15.42
CA GLY A 239 -4.71 -6.78 -15.82
C GLY A 239 -4.16 -5.92 -14.69
N ILE A 240 -4.15 -6.41 -13.45
CA ILE A 240 -3.66 -5.68 -12.27
C ILE A 240 -2.55 -6.50 -11.60
N LYS A 241 -1.47 -5.82 -11.20
CA LYS A 241 -0.34 -6.44 -10.52
C LYS A 241 0.19 -5.47 -9.46
N LEU A 242 0.00 -5.83 -8.19
CA LEU A 242 0.59 -5.13 -7.05
C LEU A 242 1.64 -6.01 -6.37
N ARG A 243 2.78 -5.46 -5.98
CA ARG A 243 3.84 -6.19 -5.27
C ARG A 243 4.25 -5.42 -4.02
N SER A 244 4.70 -6.12 -2.99
CA SER A 244 5.27 -5.44 -1.84
C SER A 244 6.50 -4.63 -2.25
N ALA A 245 6.62 -3.43 -1.68
CA ALA A 245 7.88 -2.71 -1.63
C ALA A 245 8.94 -3.60 -0.97
N GLN A 246 10.22 -3.31 -1.21
CA GLN A 246 11.34 -4.14 -0.74
C GLN A 246 12.27 -3.30 0.17
N GLY A 247 13.07 -3.97 0.99
CA GLY A 247 14.00 -3.31 1.91
C GLY A 247 13.31 -2.70 3.14
N PHE A 248 14.06 -1.95 3.95
CA PHE A 248 13.55 -1.33 5.17
C PHE A 248 12.47 -0.28 4.90
N GLU A 249 12.63 0.48 3.81
CA GLU A 249 11.66 1.49 3.34
C GLU A 249 10.26 0.93 3.05
N ALA A 250 10.13 -0.39 3.00
CA ALA A 250 8.86 -1.04 2.77
C ALA A 250 7.94 -0.94 3.99
N ALA A 251 8.49 -0.81 5.20
CA ALA A 251 7.73 -0.82 6.45
C ALA A 251 8.35 0.01 7.59
N ASP A 252 9.39 0.81 7.37
CA ASP A 252 9.96 1.70 8.40
C ASP A 252 8.96 2.78 8.82
N PHE A 253 8.41 3.50 7.83
CA PHE A 253 7.40 4.52 7.97
C PHE A 253 6.23 4.28 7.01
N VAL A 254 5.05 4.73 7.44
CA VAL A 254 3.87 4.85 6.60
C VAL A 254 3.44 6.33 6.59
N LEU A 255 2.60 6.69 5.63
CA LEU A 255 2.00 8.03 5.43
C LEU A 255 1.86 8.85 6.73
N GLY A 256 2.31 10.10 6.70
CA GLY A 256 2.21 11.04 7.83
C GLY A 256 3.30 10.88 8.89
N GLY A 257 4.43 10.23 8.55
CA GLY A 257 5.53 9.99 9.49
C GLY A 257 5.21 8.96 10.56
N TYR A 258 4.13 8.17 10.37
CA TYR A 258 3.77 7.10 11.29
C TYR A 258 4.85 6.02 11.26
N TRP A 259 5.64 5.97 12.34
CA TRP A 259 6.73 5.01 12.49
C TRP A 259 6.14 3.64 12.82
N VAL A 260 6.41 2.65 11.97
CA VAL A 260 5.98 1.27 12.23
C VAL A 260 7.17 0.47 12.76
N TRP A 261 8.25 0.42 11.97
CA TRP A 261 9.46 -0.30 12.34
C TRP A 261 10.67 0.62 12.54
N SER A 262 10.59 1.90 12.14
CA SER A 262 11.74 2.79 12.14
C SER A 262 12.39 2.94 13.51
N LYS A 263 11.61 3.04 14.60
CA LYS A 263 12.15 3.11 15.97
C LYS A 263 12.87 1.82 16.39
N LEU A 264 12.39 0.65 15.99
CA LEU A 264 13.11 -0.60 16.26
C LEU A 264 14.41 -0.66 15.46
N ILE A 265 14.35 -0.30 14.18
CA ILE A 265 15.52 -0.27 13.28
C ILE A 265 16.59 0.69 13.83
N GLU A 266 16.16 1.88 14.26
CA GLU A 266 17.01 2.92 14.85
C GLU A 266 17.70 2.41 16.12
N ASN A 267 16.96 1.77 17.04
CA ASN A 267 17.54 1.20 18.26
C ASN A 267 18.48 0.01 17.98
N LEU A 268 18.20 -0.79 16.96
CA LEU A 268 19.13 -1.87 16.54
C LEU A 268 20.40 -1.27 15.91
N ALA A 269 20.26 -0.23 15.10
CA ALA A 269 21.40 0.48 14.52
C ALA A 269 22.30 1.10 15.59
N ASP A 270 21.72 1.68 16.65
CA ASP A 270 22.49 2.20 17.79
C ASP A 270 23.37 1.13 18.47
N VAL A 271 22.92 -0.13 18.51
CA VAL A 271 23.71 -1.26 19.05
C VAL A 271 24.81 -1.68 18.07
N GLY A 272 24.67 -1.37 16.78
CA GLY A 272 25.61 -1.68 15.71
C GLY A 272 25.07 -2.60 14.61
N TYR A 273 23.76 -2.89 14.59
CA TYR A 273 23.15 -3.63 13.48
C TYR A 273 23.07 -2.77 12.22
N ASP A 274 23.05 -3.44 11.06
CA ASP A 274 23.08 -2.79 9.75
C ASP A 274 22.29 -3.62 8.71
N PRO A 275 22.18 -3.15 7.45
CA PRO A 275 21.53 -3.92 6.38
C PRO A 275 22.16 -5.28 6.06
N ALA A 276 23.40 -5.55 6.48
CA ALA A 276 24.06 -6.85 6.26
C ALA A 276 23.61 -7.89 7.30
N SER A 277 23.21 -7.44 8.48
CA SER A 277 22.79 -8.26 9.62
C SER A 277 21.28 -8.21 9.90
N MET A 278 20.53 -7.38 9.16
CA MET A 278 19.08 -7.24 9.29
C MET A 278 18.35 -7.46 7.97
N HIS A 279 17.14 -8.01 8.04
CA HIS A 279 16.27 -8.19 6.87
C HIS A 279 14.82 -7.83 7.17
N MET A 280 14.22 -6.99 6.33
CA MET A 280 12.78 -6.74 6.34
C MET A 280 12.07 -7.72 5.39
N ALA A 281 11.34 -8.69 5.94
CA ALA A 281 10.59 -9.69 5.19
C ALA A 281 9.25 -9.12 4.67
N ALA A 282 9.31 -8.09 3.84
CA ALA A 282 8.18 -7.37 3.27
C ALA A 282 7.32 -8.25 2.34
N TYR A 283 6.00 -8.26 2.54
CA TYR A 283 5.07 -9.10 1.79
C TYR A 283 3.74 -8.41 1.48
N ASP A 284 2.99 -8.98 0.53
CA ASP A 284 1.64 -8.51 0.22
C ASP A 284 0.65 -9.04 1.25
N TRP A 285 0.42 -8.24 2.27
CA TRP A 285 -0.44 -8.54 3.40
C TRP A 285 -1.91 -8.74 3.05
N ARG A 286 -2.34 -8.58 1.79
CA ARG A 286 -3.71 -8.89 1.35
C ARG A 286 -3.92 -10.38 1.11
N LEU A 287 -2.87 -11.09 0.70
CA LEU A 287 -2.94 -12.50 0.30
C LEU A 287 -3.07 -13.42 1.51
N SER A 288 -3.80 -14.53 1.33
CA SER A 288 -3.70 -15.64 2.28
C SER A 288 -2.29 -16.23 2.27
N PHE A 289 -1.88 -16.86 3.37
CA PHE A 289 -0.51 -17.35 3.54
C PHE A 289 -0.12 -18.37 2.45
N ALA A 290 -1.02 -19.29 2.07
CA ALA A 290 -0.78 -20.20 0.97
C ALA A 290 -0.56 -19.48 -0.37
N LYS A 291 -1.33 -18.41 -0.63
CA LYS A 291 -1.22 -17.63 -1.87
C LYS A 291 0.04 -16.77 -1.93
N LEU A 292 0.61 -16.35 -0.80
CA LEU A 292 1.94 -15.72 -0.76
C LEU A 292 3.01 -16.63 -1.35
N GLN A 293 2.97 -17.93 -1.04
CA GLN A 293 3.89 -18.89 -1.62
C GLN A 293 3.59 -19.16 -3.10
N GLU A 294 2.32 -19.37 -3.45
CA GLU A 294 1.92 -19.66 -4.84
C GLU A 294 2.34 -18.53 -5.79
N ARG A 295 2.01 -17.27 -5.43
CA ARG A 295 2.21 -16.10 -6.29
C ARG A 295 3.65 -15.57 -6.25
N ASP A 296 4.19 -15.39 -5.04
CA ASP A 296 5.42 -14.62 -4.84
C ASP A 296 6.62 -15.49 -4.42
N ARG A 297 6.39 -16.79 -4.19
CA ARG A 297 7.40 -17.71 -3.63
C ARG A 297 7.97 -17.18 -2.31
N PHE A 298 7.14 -16.48 -1.54
CA PHE A 298 7.55 -15.71 -0.37
C PHE A 298 8.32 -16.57 0.64
N PHE A 299 7.76 -17.71 1.06
CA PHE A 299 8.42 -18.56 2.05
C PHE A 299 9.68 -19.24 1.50
N SER A 300 9.71 -19.59 0.22
CA SER A 300 10.92 -20.10 -0.41
C SER A 300 12.04 -19.05 -0.37
N ARG A 301 11.73 -17.80 -0.72
CA ARG A 301 12.68 -16.68 -0.65
C ARG A 301 13.12 -16.43 0.79
N LEU A 302 12.17 -16.37 1.74
CA LEU A 302 12.47 -16.15 3.16
C LEU A 302 13.37 -17.25 3.72
N SER A 303 13.10 -18.52 3.43
CA SER A 303 13.97 -19.64 3.86
C SER A 303 15.40 -19.47 3.33
N LYS A 304 15.56 -19.03 2.07
CA LYS A 304 16.88 -18.82 1.47
C LYS A 304 17.60 -17.61 2.06
N THR A 305 16.87 -16.55 2.38
CA THR A 305 17.42 -15.40 3.10
C THR A 305 17.92 -15.81 4.48
N VAL A 306 17.13 -16.57 5.23
CA VAL A 306 17.52 -17.07 6.56
C VAL A 306 18.75 -17.97 6.46
N GLU A 307 18.75 -18.96 5.56
CA GLU A 307 19.91 -19.83 5.31
C GLU A 307 21.16 -19.00 4.95
N GLY A 308 21.00 -17.95 4.13
CA GLY A 308 22.07 -17.04 3.76
C GLY A 308 22.63 -16.25 4.95
N LEU A 309 21.75 -15.69 5.79
CA LEU A 309 22.14 -14.95 6.99
C LEU A 309 22.91 -15.85 7.95
N VAL A 310 22.40 -17.05 8.25
CA VAL A 310 23.07 -18.03 9.12
C VAL A 310 24.43 -18.42 8.57
N LYS A 311 24.52 -18.65 7.26
CA LYS A 311 25.80 -19.03 6.62
C LYS A 311 26.84 -17.92 6.69
N VAL A 312 26.44 -16.66 6.58
CA VAL A 312 27.36 -15.51 6.59
C VAL A 312 27.77 -15.13 8.02
N SER A 313 26.83 -15.12 8.96
CA SER A 313 27.10 -14.76 10.36
C SER A 313 27.71 -15.90 11.18
N GLY A 314 27.46 -17.16 10.79
CA GLY A 314 27.72 -18.34 11.63
C GLY A 314 26.73 -18.49 12.80
N GLU A 315 25.71 -17.62 12.87
CA GLU A 315 24.77 -17.50 13.99
C GLU A 315 23.33 -17.69 13.52
N LYS A 316 22.53 -18.41 14.31
CA LYS A 316 21.08 -18.56 14.08
C LYS A 316 20.38 -17.20 14.10
N VAL A 317 19.30 -17.04 13.33
CA VAL A 317 18.57 -15.76 13.22
C VAL A 317 17.58 -15.56 14.35
N VAL A 318 17.36 -14.31 14.75
CA VAL A 318 16.20 -13.91 15.57
C VAL A 318 15.11 -13.38 14.65
N ILE A 319 13.92 -13.96 14.72
CA ILE A 319 12.75 -13.45 14.01
C ILE A 319 11.97 -12.52 14.94
N VAL A 320 11.71 -11.29 14.51
CA VAL A 320 10.85 -10.33 15.21
C VAL A 320 9.62 -10.09 14.35
N SER A 321 8.43 -10.33 14.90
CA SER A 321 7.18 -10.10 14.17
C SER A 321 6.29 -9.07 14.88
N HIS A 322 5.42 -8.44 14.10
CA HIS A 322 4.35 -7.59 14.62
C HIS A 322 2.98 -8.04 14.11
N SER A 323 2.00 -8.10 15.01
CA SER A 323 0.59 -8.36 14.67
C SER A 323 0.43 -9.63 13.82
N MET A 324 -0.31 -9.57 12.70
CA MET A 324 -0.50 -10.69 11.78
C MET A 324 0.81 -11.35 11.30
N GLY A 325 1.94 -10.63 11.35
CA GLY A 325 3.26 -11.16 11.02
C GLY A 325 3.63 -12.36 11.89
N GLY A 326 3.16 -12.42 13.15
CA GLY A 326 3.43 -13.59 14.00
C GLY A 326 2.67 -14.83 13.57
N ASN A 327 1.42 -14.70 13.14
CA ASN A 327 0.66 -15.81 12.55
C ASN A 327 1.35 -16.29 11.26
N LEU A 328 1.89 -15.37 10.45
CA LEU A 328 2.65 -15.70 9.24
C LEU A 328 3.95 -16.45 9.59
N VAL A 329 4.64 -16.06 10.65
CA VAL A 329 5.85 -16.73 11.14
C VAL A 329 5.57 -18.16 11.63
N LEU A 330 4.48 -18.37 12.38
CA LEU A 330 4.06 -19.73 12.76
C LEU A 330 3.75 -20.59 11.53
N TYR A 331 3.02 -20.03 10.56
CA TYR A 331 2.75 -20.71 9.29
C TYR A 331 4.04 -21.03 8.54
N PHE A 332 4.99 -20.09 8.49
CA PHE A 332 6.28 -20.26 7.82
C PHE A 332 7.10 -21.39 8.43
N MET A 333 7.18 -21.47 9.77
CA MET A 333 7.94 -22.51 10.47
C MET A 333 7.39 -23.91 10.16
N GLN A 334 6.07 -24.09 10.16
CA GLN A 334 5.45 -25.36 9.76
C GLN A 334 5.70 -25.63 8.27
N TRP A 335 5.44 -24.64 7.42
CA TRP A 335 5.58 -24.75 5.98
C TRP A 335 6.99 -25.14 5.56
N VAL A 336 8.03 -24.56 6.19
CA VAL A 336 9.42 -24.77 5.78
C VAL A 336 9.89 -26.16 6.13
N GLU A 337 9.58 -26.68 7.31
CA GLU A 337 9.94 -28.05 7.71
C GLU A 337 9.26 -29.09 6.83
N GLU A 338 7.96 -28.93 6.57
CA GLU A 338 7.19 -29.81 5.68
C GLU A 338 7.72 -29.77 4.24
N ASN A 339 7.90 -28.56 3.69
CA ASN A 339 8.29 -28.39 2.28
C ASN A 339 9.76 -28.74 2.03
N ARG A 340 10.65 -28.55 3.03
CA ARG A 340 12.04 -29.00 2.97
C ARG A 340 12.20 -30.49 3.30
N LYS A 341 11.19 -31.10 3.94
CA LYS A 341 11.28 -32.43 4.55
C LYS A 341 12.42 -32.51 5.56
N ASP A 342 12.59 -31.43 6.31
CA ASP A 342 13.62 -31.26 7.32
C ASP A 342 12.97 -30.75 8.61
N PRO A 343 12.63 -31.65 9.55
CA PRO A 343 12.00 -31.29 10.83
C PRO A 343 12.97 -30.59 11.79
N SER A 344 14.24 -30.46 11.42
CA SER A 344 15.25 -29.75 12.21
C SER A 344 15.56 -28.36 11.64
N TRP A 345 14.89 -27.94 10.56
CA TRP A 345 15.23 -26.69 9.89
C TRP A 345 15.06 -25.50 10.81
N VAL A 346 13.95 -25.42 11.57
CA VAL A 346 13.70 -24.33 12.52
C VAL A 346 14.74 -24.35 13.62
N ASP A 347 14.98 -25.50 14.25
CA ASP A 347 16.00 -25.64 15.29
C ASP A 347 17.38 -25.23 14.78
N THR A 348 17.74 -25.60 13.54
CA THR A 348 19.05 -25.31 12.95
C THR A 348 19.24 -23.83 12.63
N HIS A 349 18.19 -23.11 12.21
CA HIS A 349 18.34 -21.76 11.63
C HIS A 349 17.78 -20.63 12.50
N ILE A 350 16.82 -20.90 13.38
CA ILE A 350 16.12 -19.88 14.17
C ILE A 350 16.56 -20.00 15.63
N HIS A 351 17.15 -18.93 16.17
CA HIS A 351 17.57 -18.83 17.57
C HIS A 351 16.38 -18.56 18.47
N SER A 352 15.56 -17.58 18.10
CA SER A 352 14.43 -17.12 18.90
C SER A 352 13.40 -16.44 18.03
N PHE A 353 12.16 -16.45 18.51
CA PHE A 353 11.03 -15.76 17.91
C PHE A 353 10.44 -14.76 18.91
N ALA A 354 10.59 -13.46 18.62
CA ALA A 354 10.01 -12.38 19.39
C ALA A 354 8.74 -11.85 18.70
N SER A 355 7.58 -12.10 19.31
CA SER A 355 6.28 -11.72 18.77
C SER A 355 5.70 -10.51 19.49
N ILE A 356 5.44 -9.43 18.75
CA ILE A 356 4.82 -8.19 19.26
C ILE A 356 3.35 -8.18 18.87
N ALA A 357 2.45 -8.33 19.85
CA ALA A 357 1.00 -8.22 19.68
C ALA A 357 0.37 -9.13 18.59
N SER A 358 0.91 -10.34 18.40
CA SER A 358 0.39 -11.27 17.38
C SER A 358 -0.93 -11.92 17.81
N PRO A 359 -1.98 -11.87 16.98
CA PRO A 359 -3.27 -12.48 17.28
C PRO A 359 -3.26 -13.98 16.97
N PHE A 360 -2.49 -14.78 17.73
CA PHE A 360 -2.31 -16.21 17.45
C PHE A 360 -3.63 -17.00 17.42
N LEU A 361 -4.60 -16.61 18.25
CA LEU A 361 -5.96 -17.18 18.27
C LEU A 361 -6.99 -16.31 17.54
N GLY A 362 -6.54 -15.36 16.72
CA GLY A 362 -7.38 -14.37 16.06
C GLY A 362 -7.74 -13.18 16.94
N THR A 363 -8.55 -12.27 16.39
CA THR A 363 -9.02 -11.05 17.07
C THR A 363 -10.49 -10.80 16.71
N PRO A 364 -11.37 -10.46 17.69
CA PRO A 364 -12.77 -10.11 17.41
C PRO A 364 -12.94 -9.01 16.37
N LYS A 365 -11.97 -8.09 16.28
CA LYS A 365 -11.95 -7.01 15.29
C LYS A 365 -11.97 -7.50 13.85
N ALA A 366 -11.38 -8.68 13.57
CA ALA A 366 -11.44 -9.26 12.23
C ALA A 366 -12.88 -9.54 11.81
N ILE A 367 -13.75 -9.93 12.74
CA ILE A 367 -15.17 -10.15 12.48
C ILE A 367 -15.89 -8.84 12.15
N SER A 368 -15.70 -7.80 12.97
CA SER A 368 -16.38 -6.52 12.72
C SER A 368 -15.93 -5.89 11.39
N ALA A 369 -14.63 -5.92 11.09
CA ALA A 369 -14.11 -5.47 9.79
C ALA A 369 -14.75 -6.22 8.61
N LEU A 370 -14.88 -7.54 8.70
CA LEU A 370 -15.49 -8.37 7.65
C LEU A 370 -17.02 -8.19 7.52
N LEU A 371 -17.72 -7.85 8.60
CA LEU A 371 -19.18 -7.72 8.61
C LEU A 371 -19.66 -6.31 8.27
N SER A 372 -19.06 -5.28 8.86
CA SER A 372 -19.50 -3.89 8.74
C SER A 372 -18.55 -2.99 7.94
N GLY A 373 -17.33 -3.46 7.66
CA GLY A 373 -16.28 -2.60 7.09
C GLY A 373 -15.67 -1.65 8.13
N GLU A 374 -15.87 -1.93 9.43
CA GLU A 374 -15.30 -1.14 10.52
C GLU A 374 -13.76 -1.11 10.45
N ALA A 375 -13.21 0.08 10.60
CA ALA A 375 -11.77 0.32 10.60
C ALA A 375 -11.35 1.28 11.71
N LYS A 376 -12.06 1.32 12.85
CA LYS A 376 -11.89 2.35 13.89
C LYS A 376 -10.44 2.58 14.32
N ASP A 377 -9.62 1.55 14.51
CA ASP A 377 -8.22 1.76 14.92
C ASP A 377 -7.34 2.31 13.77
N THR A 378 -7.83 2.41 12.54
CA THR A 378 -7.14 3.19 11.49
C THR A 378 -7.26 4.69 11.73
N ALA A 379 -8.22 5.16 12.54
CA ALA A 379 -8.32 6.55 12.99
C ALA A 379 -7.04 7.01 13.73
N GLU A 380 -6.35 6.09 14.40
CA GLU A 380 -5.06 6.35 15.05
C GLU A 380 -3.90 6.52 14.06
N MET A 381 -4.08 6.12 12.79
CA MET A 381 -3.11 6.33 11.70
C MET A 381 -3.23 7.72 11.06
N GLY A 382 -3.81 8.69 11.79
CA GLY A 382 -3.96 10.08 11.37
C GLY A 382 -4.77 10.22 10.08
N LEU A 383 -4.15 10.84 9.06
CA LEU A 383 -4.79 11.08 7.77
C LEU A 383 -5.33 9.79 7.12
N LEU A 384 -4.62 8.67 7.25
CA LEU A 384 -5.05 7.42 6.63
C LEU A 384 -6.41 6.96 7.19
N GLY A 385 -6.61 7.07 8.49
CA GLY A 385 -7.88 6.77 9.14
C GLY A 385 -8.99 7.69 8.69
N SER A 386 -8.74 9.01 8.73
CA SER A 386 -9.72 10.00 8.29
C SER A 386 -10.16 9.76 6.84
N LEU A 387 -9.21 9.47 5.94
CA LEU A 387 -9.51 9.21 4.53
C LEU A 387 -10.33 7.93 4.34
N LEU A 388 -10.00 6.86 5.05
CA LEU A 388 -10.73 5.59 4.99
C LEU A 388 -12.15 5.74 5.52
N ASP A 389 -12.34 6.52 6.60
CA ASP A 389 -13.65 6.72 7.22
C ASP A 389 -14.56 7.65 6.43
N HIS A 390 -14.04 8.77 5.91
CA HIS A 390 -14.83 9.79 5.23
C HIS A 390 -15.03 9.51 3.73
N HIS A 391 -14.01 9.03 3.02
CA HIS A 391 -14.07 8.91 1.55
C HIS A 391 -14.41 7.50 1.05
N ILE A 392 -14.32 6.46 1.90
CA ILE A 392 -14.70 5.10 1.52
C ILE A 392 -15.88 4.63 2.35
N THR A 393 -17.01 4.48 1.68
CA THR A 393 -18.25 4.01 2.31
C THR A 393 -18.03 2.66 3.02
N PRO A 394 -18.72 2.40 4.16
CA PRO A 394 -18.62 1.12 4.87
C PRO A 394 -18.90 -0.09 3.95
N PHE A 395 -19.83 0.06 3.00
CA PHE A 395 -20.13 -0.97 2.00
C PHE A 395 -18.90 -1.32 1.14
N ASN A 396 -18.19 -0.31 0.64
CA ASN A 396 -17.00 -0.50 -0.19
C ASN A 396 -15.83 -1.04 0.63
N ARG A 397 -15.64 -0.57 1.87
CA ARG A 397 -14.62 -1.10 2.80
C ARG A 397 -14.86 -2.58 3.08
N ARG A 398 -16.09 -2.94 3.43
CA ARG A 398 -16.47 -4.34 3.65
C ARG A 398 -16.19 -5.22 2.43
N LYS A 399 -16.54 -4.75 1.22
CA LYS A 399 -16.26 -5.50 -0.02
C LYS A 399 -14.76 -5.67 -0.24
N LEU A 400 -13.96 -4.63 0.03
CA LEU A 400 -12.51 -4.65 -0.07
C LEU A 400 -11.89 -5.63 0.94
N PHE A 401 -12.24 -5.52 2.22
CA PHE A 401 -11.70 -6.37 3.29
C PHE A 401 -12.06 -7.84 3.10
N ARG A 402 -13.27 -8.14 2.61
CA ARG A 402 -13.66 -9.52 2.24
C ARG A 402 -12.85 -10.09 1.07
N SER A 403 -12.23 -9.24 0.25
CA SER A 403 -11.33 -9.72 -0.80
C SER A 403 -9.94 -10.09 -0.27
N TRP A 404 -9.52 -9.53 0.87
CA TRP A 404 -8.21 -9.78 1.45
C TRP A 404 -8.20 -11.12 2.20
N GLY A 405 -7.66 -12.16 1.55
CA GLY A 405 -7.63 -13.51 2.09
C GLY A 405 -6.85 -13.65 3.40
N SER A 406 -5.93 -12.73 3.70
CA SER A 406 -5.21 -12.68 4.97
C SER A 406 -6.12 -12.38 6.17
N SER A 407 -7.21 -11.63 5.99
CA SER A 407 -8.13 -11.28 7.08
C SER A 407 -8.79 -12.50 7.70
N LEU A 408 -8.96 -13.58 6.93
CA LEU A 408 -9.48 -14.86 7.42
C LEU A 408 -8.51 -15.57 8.38
N ALA A 409 -7.20 -15.30 8.29
CA ALA A 409 -6.20 -15.85 9.20
C ALA A 409 -6.28 -15.23 10.61
N MET A 410 -7.00 -14.13 10.77
CA MET A 410 -7.15 -13.41 12.04
C MET A 410 -8.55 -13.56 12.65
N ILE A 411 -9.42 -14.38 12.07
CA ILE A 411 -10.71 -14.72 12.69
C ILE A 411 -10.46 -15.52 13.98
N PRO A 412 -11.20 -15.25 15.08
CA PRO A 412 -11.09 -16.01 16.32
C PRO A 412 -11.18 -17.53 16.09
N ARG A 413 -10.26 -18.28 16.71
CA ARG A 413 -10.24 -19.76 16.68
C ARG A 413 -10.35 -20.30 18.11
N GLY A 414 -11.11 -21.39 18.27
CA GLY A 414 -11.36 -22.04 19.56
C GLY A 414 -12.78 -21.82 20.08
N GLY A 415 -13.05 -22.34 21.29
CA GLY A 415 -14.39 -22.43 21.86
C GLY A 415 -15.11 -23.67 21.32
N ASP A 416 -15.05 -24.77 22.07
CA ASP A 416 -15.97 -25.89 21.89
C ASP A 416 -17.38 -25.50 22.36
#